data_AF-A0A1G7H0Q2-F1
#
_entry.id   AF-A0A1G7H0Q2-F1
#
_cell.length_a   1.000
_cell.length_b   1.000
_cell.length_c   1.000
_cell.angle_alpha   90.00
_cell.angle_beta   90.00
_cell.angle_gamma   90.00
#
_symmetry.space_group_name_H-M   'P 1'
#
loop_
_entity.id
_entity.type
_entity.pdbx_description
1 polymer ?
#
loop_
_entity_poly.entity_id
_entity_poly.type
_entity_poly.pdbx_seq_one_letter_code
_entity_poly.pdbx_strand_id
1 'polypeptide(L)'
;MRAASNGGVAEVFHCITQSEKVEINMILEVAALYIIPGQDSAFEQSFKQASKIISRMKGYIDHELQKCMEQENKYILLVRWETLEDHTIGFRGSEEYQDWKALLHHYYDPFPVVEHYEKIELG
;
A
#
# COMPACT_ATOMS: atom_id res chain seq x y z
N MET A 1 56.43 0.08 -38.16
CA MET A 1 55.80 0.38 -36.85
C MET A 1 54.31 0.15 -36.99
N ARG A 2 53.80 -0.94 -36.44
CA ARG A 2 52.35 -1.19 -36.37
C ARG A 2 51.87 -0.75 -34.98
N ALA A 3 50.97 0.20 -34.95
CA ALA A 3 50.20 0.54 -33.76
C ALA A 3 49.05 -0.47 -33.64
N ALA A 4 48.88 -1.05 -32.45
CA ALA A 4 47.65 -1.72 -32.06
C ALA A 4 47.36 -1.28 -30.61
N SER A 5 46.33 -0.46 -30.45
CA SER A 5 45.82 0.02 -29.17
C SER A 5 44.96 -1.07 -28.52
N ASN A 6 45.38 -1.53 -27.34
CA ASN A 6 44.62 -2.43 -26.48
C ASN A 6 43.51 -1.68 -25.71
N GLY A 7 42.56 -1.07 -26.44
CA GLY A 7 41.46 -0.29 -25.87
C GLY A 7 40.11 -1.00 -25.77
N GLY A 8 40.03 -2.30 -26.11
CA GLY A 8 38.74 -2.94 -26.40
C GLY A 8 38.06 -3.72 -25.27
N VAL A 9 38.73 -3.97 -24.14
CA VAL A 9 38.21 -4.91 -23.11
C VAL A 9 37.89 -4.27 -21.77
N ALA A 10 38.43 -3.08 -21.46
CA ALA A 10 38.14 -2.42 -20.18
C ALA A 10 36.84 -1.59 -20.20
N GLU A 11 36.45 -1.03 -21.35
CA GLU A 11 35.24 -0.20 -21.47
C GLU A 11 33.95 -1.01 -21.59
N VAL A 12 34.03 -2.28 -22.02
CA VAL A 12 32.83 -3.12 -22.21
C VAL A 12 32.30 -3.68 -20.88
N PHE A 13 33.13 -3.74 -19.82
CA PHE A 13 32.69 -4.18 -18.49
C PHE A 13 32.07 -3.07 -17.65
N HIS A 14 32.21 -1.80 -18.04
CA HIS A 14 31.62 -0.66 -17.31
C HIS A 14 30.18 -0.35 -17.74
N CYS A 15 29.66 -1.06 -18.75
CA CYS A 15 28.35 -0.79 -19.38
C CYS A 15 27.25 -1.80 -18.98
N ILE A 16 27.48 -2.70 -18.01
CA ILE A 16 26.51 -3.77 -17.66
C ILE A 16 26.11 -3.79 -16.17
N THR A 17 26.20 -2.68 -15.44
CA THR A 17 25.71 -2.64 -14.04
C THR A 17 25.02 -1.33 -13.62
N GLN A 18 24.45 -0.57 -14.55
CA GLN A 18 23.35 0.33 -14.17
C GLN A 18 22.04 -0.40 -14.41
N SER A 19 21.71 -1.28 -13.45
CA SER A 19 20.31 -1.66 -13.24
C SER A 19 19.58 -0.36 -12.92
N GLU A 20 18.84 0.20 -13.86
CA GLU A 20 17.80 1.18 -13.56
C GLU A 20 16.92 0.54 -12.48
N LYS A 21 17.04 1.00 -11.23
CA LYS A 21 15.97 0.78 -10.27
C LYS A 21 14.78 1.52 -10.87
N VAL A 22 13.84 0.78 -11.44
CA VAL A 22 12.51 1.31 -11.65
C VAL A 22 12.01 1.65 -10.25
N GLU A 23 12.10 2.92 -9.87
CA GLU A 23 11.40 3.42 -8.70
C GLU A 23 9.92 3.30 -9.03
N ILE A 24 9.32 2.21 -8.57
CA ILE A 24 7.87 2.10 -8.50
C ILE A 24 7.48 3.15 -7.45
N ASN A 25 6.92 4.28 -7.90
CA ASN A 25 6.44 5.32 -6.99
C ASN A 25 5.14 4.80 -6.33
N MET A 26 5.32 3.92 -5.36
CA MET A 26 4.27 3.32 -4.56
C MET A 26 3.51 4.40 -3.79
N ILE A 27 2.19 4.29 -3.79
CA ILE A 27 1.32 5.25 -3.11
C ILE A 27 0.90 4.72 -1.73
N LEU A 28 0.56 5.64 -0.84
CA LEU A 28 0.00 5.33 0.47
C LEU A 28 -1.48 5.71 0.50
N GLU A 29 -2.36 4.72 0.61
CA GLU A 29 -3.74 4.92 1.06
C GLU A 29 -3.76 5.15 2.57
N VAL A 30 -4.46 6.19 3.01
CA VAL A 30 -4.71 6.49 4.42
C VAL A 30 -6.20 6.60 4.62
N ALA A 31 -6.73 5.85 5.61
CA ALA A 31 -8.13 5.92 5.99
C ALA A 31 -8.27 6.16 7.50
N ALA A 32 -8.91 7.26 7.87
CA ALA A 32 -9.29 7.53 9.25
C ALA A 32 -10.59 6.79 9.58
N LEU A 33 -10.51 5.83 10.48
CA LEU A 33 -11.63 4.98 10.86
C LEU A 33 -12.13 5.37 12.25
N TYR A 34 -13.40 5.74 12.34
CA TYR A 34 -14.10 5.94 13.61
C TYR A 34 -15.01 4.76 13.85
N ILE A 35 -14.72 3.99 14.90
CA ILE A 35 -15.46 2.79 15.25
C ILE A 35 -16.58 3.15 16.22
N ILE A 36 -17.74 2.52 16.06
CA ILE A 36 -18.85 2.65 17.00
C ILE A 36 -18.37 2.21 18.40
N PRO A 37 -18.54 3.03 19.45
CA PRO A 37 -18.02 2.72 20.78
C PRO A 37 -18.44 1.34 21.29
N GLY A 38 -17.47 0.59 21.82
CA GLY A 38 -17.68 -0.76 22.35
C GLY A 38 -17.60 -1.89 21.31
N GLN A 39 -17.38 -1.57 20.03
CA GLN A 39 -17.21 -2.56 18.97
C GLN A 39 -15.74 -2.81 18.60
N ASP A 40 -14.78 -2.13 19.23
CA ASP A 40 -13.35 -2.15 18.90
C ASP A 40 -12.77 -3.57 18.77
N SER A 41 -13.06 -4.45 19.74
CA SER A 41 -12.53 -5.82 19.73
C SER A 41 -13.13 -6.67 18.60
N ALA A 42 -14.41 -6.47 18.28
CA ALA A 42 -15.07 -7.18 17.19
C ALA A 42 -14.58 -6.67 15.82
N PHE A 43 -14.38 -5.35 15.71
CA PHE A 43 -13.74 -4.72 14.56
C PHE A 43 -12.34 -5.29 14.34
N GLU A 44 -11.47 -5.33 15.35
CA GLU A 44 -10.11 -5.87 15.22
C GLU A 44 -10.08 -7.34 14.79
N GLN A 45 -11.03 -8.16 15.26
CA GLN A 45 -11.17 -9.56 14.83
C GLN A 45 -11.63 -9.66 13.38
N SER A 46 -12.60 -8.85 12.99
CA SER A 46 -13.10 -8.79 11.61
C SER A 46 -12.03 -8.26 10.66
N PHE A 47 -11.24 -7.29 11.10
CA PHE A 47 -10.13 -6.74 10.35
C PHE A 47 -9.05 -7.79 10.07
N LYS A 48 -8.71 -8.65 11.03
CA LYS A 48 -7.79 -9.79 10.78
C LYS A 48 -8.26 -10.73 9.68
N GLN A 49 -9.57 -10.84 9.46
CA GLN A 49 -10.13 -11.62 8.35
C GLN A 49 -10.02 -10.82 7.05
N ALA A 50 -10.43 -9.55 7.08
CA ALA A 50 -10.35 -8.63 5.94
C ALA A 50 -8.90 -8.43 5.44
N SER A 51 -7.90 -8.44 6.32
CA SER A 51 -6.47 -8.40 5.99
C SER A 51 -6.06 -9.51 5.00
N LYS A 52 -6.71 -10.68 5.06
CA LYS A 52 -6.43 -11.80 4.14
C LYS A 52 -7.04 -11.58 2.76
N ILE A 53 -8.04 -10.71 2.66
CA ILE A 53 -8.71 -10.34 1.42
C ILE A 53 -7.82 -9.34 0.68
N ILE A 54 -7.55 -8.19 1.30
CA ILE A 54 -6.80 -7.10 0.67
C ILE A 54 -5.38 -7.52 0.27
N SER A 55 -4.74 -8.40 1.06
CA SER A 55 -3.38 -8.88 0.78
C SER A 55 -3.23 -9.78 -0.45
N ARG A 56 -4.35 -10.19 -1.06
CA ARG A 56 -4.38 -10.99 -2.29
C ARG A 56 -4.66 -10.16 -3.53
N MET A 57 -4.96 -8.87 -3.36
CA MET A 57 -5.32 -8.00 -4.46
C MET A 57 -4.09 -7.67 -5.31
N LYS A 58 -4.31 -7.54 -6.61
CA LYS A 58 -3.26 -7.04 -7.52
C LYS A 58 -2.77 -5.67 -7.03
N GLY A 59 -1.46 -5.45 -7.07
CA GLY A 59 -0.82 -4.20 -6.68
C GLY A 59 -0.79 -3.95 -5.16
N TYR A 60 -1.30 -4.86 -4.33
CA TYR A 60 -1.13 -4.77 -2.88
C TYR A 60 0.35 -4.97 -2.51
N ILE A 61 0.88 -4.11 -1.64
CA ILE A 61 2.25 -4.22 -1.12
C ILE A 61 2.21 -4.59 0.37
N ASP A 62 1.54 -3.79 1.19
CA ASP A 62 1.47 -3.98 2.65
C ASP A 62 0.30 -3.18 3.27
N HIS A 63 -0.09 -3.51 4.51
CA HIS A 63 -0.98 -2.67 5.31
C HIS A 63 -0.66 -2.69 6.81
N GLU A 64 -0.98 -1.58 7.47
CA GLU A 64 -0.91 -1.41 8.92
C GLU A 64 -2.23 -0.85 9.44
N LEU A 65 -2.71 -1.38 10.57
CA LEU A 65 -3.82 -0.81 11.32
C LEU A 65 -3.28 -0.31 12.66
N GLN A 66 -3.36 1.00 12.89
CA GLN A 66 -2.86 1.62 14.12
C GLN A 66 -4.03 2.23 14.91
N LYS A 67 -4.00 2.05 16.22
CA LYS A 67 -5.01 2.60 17.14
C LYS A 67 -4.51 3.93 17.70
N CYS A 68 -5.36 4.96 17.70
CA CYS A 68 -5.06 6.24 18.31
C CYS A 68 -4.98 6.09 19.83
N MET A 69 -3.96 6.69 20.45
CA MET A 69 -3.77 6.63 21.91
C MET A 69 -4.64 7.67 22.64
N GLU A 70 -4.95 8.78 21.98
CA GLU A 70 -5.72 9.90 22.52
C GLU A 70 -7.23 9.72 22.38
N GLN A 71 -7.67 8.87 21.44
CA GLN A 71 -9.09 8.63 21.17
C GLN A 71 -9.34 7.13 20.95
N GLU A 72 -10.01 6.50 21.93
CA GLU A 72 -10.15 5.03 22.00
C GLU A 72 -10.82 4.41 20.78
N ASN A 73 -11.79 5.10 20.17
CA ASN A 73 -12.56 4.58 19.06
C ASN A 73 -12.00 4.99 17.68
N LYS A 74 -10.78 5.52 17.63
CA LYS A 74 -10.17 6.03 16.40
C LYS A 74 -8.98 5.15 15.98
N TYR A 75 -8.98 4.76 14.71
CA TYR A 75 -7.92 4.02 14.08
C TYR A 75 -7.46 4.74 12.81
N ILE A 76 -6.24 4.45 12.38
CA ILE A 76 -5.74 4.80 11.05
C ILE A 76 -5.35 3.51 10.33
N LEU A 77 -5.89 3.31 9.13
CA LEU A 77 -5.47 2.25 8.23
C LEU A 77 -4.52 2.86 7.19
N LEU A 78 -3.36 2.24 7.06
CA LEU A 78 -2.34 2.57 6.07
C LEU A 78 -2.24 1.40 5.10
N VAL A 79 -2.44 1.61 3.81
CA VAL A 79 -2.26 0.56 2.79
C VAL A 79 -1.32 1.06 1.70
N ARG A 80 -0.31 0.25 1.37
CA ARG A 80 0.64 0.55 0.31
C ARG A 80 0.22 -0.19 -0.95
N TRP A 81 0.10 0.55 -2.04
CA TRP A 81 -0.28 0.04 -3.36
C TRP A 81 0.78 0.38 -4.40
N GLU A 82 0.92 -0.47 -5.43
CA GLU A 82 1.74 -0.18 -6.61
C GLU A 82 1.20 1.04 -7.36
N THR A 83 -0.13 1.15 -7.53
CA THR A 83 -0.78 2.26 -8.25
C THR A 83 -2.08 2.72 -7.58
N LEU A 84 -2.56 3.92 -7.94
CA LEU A 84 -3.87 4.43 -7.51
C LEU A 84 -5.02 3.58 -8.07
N GLU A 85 -4.87 3.10 -9.30
CA GLU A 85 -5.85 2.30 -10.00
C GLU A 85 -6.00 0.90 -9.37
N ASP A 86 -4.91 0.30 -8.88
CA ASP A 86 -4.98 -0.99 -8.19
C ASP A 86 -5.90 -0.93 -6.96
N HIS A 87 -5.89 0.19 -6.22
CA HIS A 87 -6.86 0.42 -5.15
C HIS A 87 -8.24 0.83 -5.68
N THR A 88 -8.32 1.94 -6.42
CA THR A 88 -9.58 2.65 -6.69
C THR A 88 -10.45 2.01 -7.77
N ILE A 89 -9.84 1.25 -8.68
CA ILE A 89 -10.52 0.52 -9.75
C ILE A 89 -10.42 -0.98 -9.48
N GLY A 90 -9.22 -1.48 -9.24
CA GLY A 90 -8.94 -2.89 -9.00
C GLY A 90 -9.68 -3.41 -7.78
N PHE A 91 -9.25 -3.03 -6.58
CA PHE A 91 -9.86 -3.50 -5.34
C PHE A 91 -11.29 -3.00 -5.18
N ARG A 92 -11.54 -1.69 -5.24
CA ARG A 92 -12.90 -1.13 -5.03
C ARG A 92 -13.94 -1.63 -6.03
N GLY A 93 -13.53 -2.08 -7.21
CA GLY A 93 -14.39 -2.64 -8.24
C GLY A 93 -14.59 -4.17 -8.16
N SER A 94 -13.89 -4.87 -7.27
CA SER A 94 -13.87 -6.34 -7.24
C SER A 94 -14.99 -6.96 -6.41
N GLU A 95 -15.17 -8.28 -6.56
CA GLU A 95 -16.08 -9.07 -5.71
C GLU A 95 -15.55 -9.16 -4.27
N GLU A 96 -14.24 -9.27 -4.09
CA GLU A 96 -13.57 -9.29 -2.80
C GLU A 96 -13.84 -8.02 -1.98
N TYR A 97 -14.02 -6.86 -2.64
CA TYR A 97 -14.43 -5.66 -1.93
C TYR A 97 -15.84 -5.77 -1.34
N GLN A 98 -16.75 -6.54 -1.94
CA GLN A 98 -18.07 -6.77 -1.32
C GLN A 98 -17.94 -7.51 0.02
N ASP A 99 -17.06 -8.52 0.08
CA ASP A 99 -16.76 -9.26 1.31
C ASP A 99 -16.08 -8.34 2.34
N TRP A 100 -15.12 -7.52 1.90
CA TRP A 100 -14.51 -6.49 2.74
C TRP A 100 -15.54 -5.55 3.35
N LYS A 101 -16.48 -5.05 2.53
CA LYS A 101 -17.57 -4.17 3.01
C LYS A 101 -18.45 -4.88 4.03
N ALA A 102 -18.86 -6.11 3.75
CA ALA A 102 -19.70 -6.89 4.66
C ALA A 102 -19.02 -7.09 6.02
N LEU A 103 -17.71 -7.36 6.01
CA LEU A 103 -16.91 -7.53 7.23
C LEU A 103 -16.73 -6.24 8.03
N LEU A 104 -16.62 -5.08 7.38
CA LEU A 104 -16.08 -3.89 8.05
C LEU A 104 -17.00 -2.67 8.09
N HIS A 105 -17.83 -2.42 7.07
CA HIS A 105 -18.53 -1.13 6.94
C HIS A 105 -19.52 -0.85 8.08
N HIS A 106 -20.07 -1.88 8.71
CA HIS A 106 -21.03 -1.74 9.80
C HIS A 106 -20.41 -1.27 11.12
N TYR A 107 -19.08 -1.23 11.23
CA TYR A 107 -18.38 -0.72 12.42
C TYR A 107 -18.20 0.81 12.38
N TYR A 108 -18.37 1.46 11.23
CA TYR A 108 -17.96 2.85 11.03
C TYR A 108 -19.06 3.85 11.35
N ASP A 109 -18.73 4.86 12.15
CA ASP A 109 -19.56 6.05 12.35
C ASP A 109 -18.69 7.27 12.73
N PRO A 110 -18.51 8.27 11.84
CA PRO A 110 -19.04 8.37 10.47
C PRO A 110 -18.33 7.43 9.49
N PHE A 111 -18.80 7.39 8.23
CA PHE A 111 -18.12 6.67 7.16
C PHE A 111 -16.70 7.23 6.93
N PRO A 112 -15.68 6.38 6.70
CA PRO A 112 -14.30 6.82 6.61
C PRO A 112 -14.03 7.78 5.44
N VAL A 113 -13.13 8.74 5.69
CA VAL A 113 -12.45 9.49 4.63
C VAL A 113 -11.21 8.68 4.22
N VAL A 114 -11.02 8.51 2.91
CA VAL A 114 -9.92 7.75 2.31
C VAL A 114 -9.18 8.65 1.34
N GLU A 115 -7.87 8.77 1.54
CA GLU A 115 -6.99 9.66 0.77
C GLU A 115 -5.73 8.91 0.33
N HIS A 116 -5.03 9.42 -0.68
CA HIS A 116 -3.85 8.81 -1.27
C HIS A 116 -2.71 9.81 -1.32
N TYR A 117 -1.52 9.36 -0.92
CA TYR A 117 -0.35 10.20 -0.78
C TYR A 117 0.83 9.62 -1.55
N GLU A 118 1.61 10.50 -2.15
CA GLU A 118 2.93 10.19 -2.69
C GLU A 118 3.98 10.43 -1.62
N LYS A 119 5.03 9.61 -1.63
CA LYS A 119 6.18 9.82 -0.75
C LYS A 119 7.06 10.95 -1.31
N ILE A 120 7.35 11.95 -0.47
CA ILE A 120 8.35 12.97 -0.79
C ILE A 120 9.65 12.61 -0.08
N GLU A 121 10.72 12.37 -0.84
CA GLU A 121 12.05 12.16 -0.28
C GLU A 121 12.61 13.49 0.24
N LEU A 122 13.05 13.50 1.50
CA LEU A 122 13.57 14.70 2.16
C LEU A 122 15.10 14.76 2.23
N GLY A 123 15.80 13.74 1.74
CA GLY A 123 17.27 13.63 1.72
C GLY A 123 17.83 12.51 2.59
#